data_AF-A0A1I5D616-F1
#
_entry.id   AF-A0A1I5D616-F1
#
_cell.length_a   1.000
_cell.length_b   1.000
_cell.length_c   1.000
_cell.angle_alpha   90.00
_cell.angle_beta   90.00
_cell.angle_gamma   90.00
#
_symmetry.space_group_name_H-M   'P 1'
#
loop_
_entity.id
_entity.type
_entity.pdbx_description
1 polymer ?
#
loop_
_entity_poly.entity_id
_entity_poly.type
_entity_poly.pdbx_seq_one_letter_code
_entity_poly.pdbx_strand_id
1 'polypeptide(L)'
;MDNKVVVIFNNLSNNETADLEIPVDITANDLVVALNTAYSLGIDISDQKKCYLKAENPFALLKGSKRLSEFGVRNGTVINFTE
;
A
#
# COMPACT_ATOMS: atom_id res chain seq x y z
N MET A 1 5.21 15.44 15.07
CA MET A 1 5.52 15.52 13.63
C MET A 1 4.78 14.38 12.98
N ASP A 2 3.74 14.65 12.20
CA ASP A 2 3.05 13.64 11.41
C ASP A 2 4.00 13.12 10.35
N ASN A 3 4.46 11.87 10.52
CA ASN A 3 5.42 11.25 9.63
C ASN A 3 4.64 10.72 8.41
N LYS A 4 4.36 11.61 7.46
CA LYS A 4 3.67 11.29 6.22
C LYS A 4 4.64 11.27 5.05
N VAL A 5 4.34 10.44 4.07
CA VAL A 5 5.12 10.30 2.86
C VAL A 5 4.22 10.27 1.63
N VAL A 6 4.73 10.74 0.50
CA VAL A 6 4.05 10.67 -0.79
C VAL A 6 4.56 9.44 -1.52
N VAL A 7 3.66 8.50 -1.80
CA VAL A 7 3.91 7.27 -2.55
C VAL A 7 3.18 7.32 -3.88
N ILE A 8 3.69 6.59 -4.86
CA ILE A 8 3.05 6.42 -6.16
C ILE A 8 2.28 5.11 -6.11
N PHE A 9 0.95 5.17 -6.15
CA PHE A 9 0.13 3.97 -6.24
C PHE A 9 -0.21 3.67 -7.70
N ASN A 10 0.15 2.47 -8.15
CA ASN A 10 -0.19 1.96 -9.47
C ASN A 10 -1.21 0.84 -9.31
N ASN A 11 -2.43 1.08 -9.79
CA ASN A 11 -3.43 0.06 -9.99
C ASN A 11 -3.27 -0.51 -11.40
N LEU A 12 -2.54 -1.63 -11.54
CA LEU A 12 -2.32 -2.23 -12.84
C LEU A 12 -3.58 -2.89 -13.41
N SER A 13 -4.55 -3.27 -12.57
CA SER A 13 -5.82 -3.85 -13.02
C SER A 13 -6.64 -2.85 -13.85
N ASN A 14 -6.60 -1.56 -13.48
CA ASN A 14 -7.33 -0.49 -14.17
C ASN A 14 -6.42 0.49 -14.94
N ASN A 15 -5.11 0.21 -14.98
CA ASN A 15 -4.09 1.05 -15.60
C ASN A 15 -4.11 2.52 -15.10
N GLU A 16 -4.30 2.69 -13.79
CA GLU A 16 -4.38 3.99 -13.12
C GLU A 16 -3.18 4.20 -12.19
N THR A 17 -2.65 5.41 -12.18
CA THR A 17 -1.58 5.83 -11.29
C THR A 17 -1.99 7.09 -10.53
N ALA A 18 -1.79 7.08 -9.21
CA ALA A 18 -2.11 8.21 -8.34
C ALA A 18 -1.01 8.44 -7.29
N ASP A 19 -0.68 9.70 -7.04
CA ASP A 19 0.17 10.09 -5.92
C ASP A 19 -0.66 10.17 -4.64
N LEU A 20 -0.23 9.44 -3.59
CA LEU A 20 -0.94 9.33 -2.32
C LEU A 20 -0.08 9.81 -1.16
N GLU A 21 -0.61 10.73 -0.35
CA GLU A 21 -0.03 11.08 0.94
C GLU A 21 -0.53 10.10 2.01
N ILE A 22 0.37 9.29 2.57
CA ILE A 22 0.04 8.29 3.58
C ILE A 22 0.91 8.45 4.83
N PRO A 23 0.37 8.21 6.04
CA PRO A 23 1.19 8.11 7.26
C PRO A 23 2.05 6.84 7.22
N VAL A 24 3.31 6.89 7.65
CA VAL A 24 4.16 5.68 7.71
C VAL A 24 3.98 4.85 9.00
N ASP A 25 3.23 5.39 9.96
CA ASP A 25 2.99 4.76 11.26
C ASP A 25 1.84 3.74 11.26
N ILE A 26 1.07 3.66 10.17
CA ILE A 26 0.02 2.65 9.99
C ILE A 26 0.61 1.30 9.57
N THR A 27 -0.19 0.25 9.70
CA THR A 27 0.21 -1.09 9.27
C THR A 27 -0.01 -1.29 7.76
N ALA A 28 0.67 -2.28 7.19
CA ALA A 28 0.43 -2.68 5.81
C ALA A 28 -1.03 -3.11 5.57
N ASN A 29 -1.66 -3.78 6.53
CA ASN A 29 -3.08 -4.13 6.46
C ASN A 29 -3.99 -2.90 6.42
N ASP A 30 -3.72 -1.88 7.24
CA ASP A 30 -4.53 -0.65 7.23
C ASP A 30 -4.47 0.03 5.86
N LEU A 31 -3.28 0.06 5.24
CA LEU A 31 -3.11 0.60 3.89
C LEU A 31 -3.89 -0.23 2.85
N VAL A 32 -3.81 -1.56 2.90
CA VAL A 32 -4.57 -2.45 2.01
C VAL A 32 -6.07 -2.18 2.12
N VAL A 33 -6.60 -2.13 3.34
CA VAL A 33 -8.03 -1.89 3.58
C VAL A 33 -8.45 -0.51 3.08
N ALA A 34 -7.64 0.52 3.33
CA ALA A 34 -7.90 1.88 2.87
C ALA A 34 -7.93 1.97 1.34
N LEU A 35 -6.94 1.39 0.65
CA LEU A 35 -6.89 1.38 -0.82
C LEU A 35 -8.01 0.53 -1.42
N ASN A 36 -8.32 -0.62 -0.83
CA ASN A 36 -9.43 -1.46 -1.26
C ASN A 36 -10.76 -0.72 -1.16
N THR A 37 -10.95 0.06 -0.09
CA THR A 37 -12.17 0.87 0.10
C THR A 37 -12.22 2.05 -0.87
N ALA A 38 -11.10 2.74 -1.07
CA ALA A 38 -11.02 3.95 -1.92
C ALA A 38 -11.15 3.64 -3.41
N TYR A 39 -10.50 2.57 -3.88
CA TYR A 39 -10.42 2.20 -5.30
C TYR A 39 -11.30 0.99 -5.65
N SER A 40 -12.05 0.44 -4.70
CA SER A 40 -12.86 -0.78 -4.88
C SER A 40 -12.05 -1.93 -5.51
N LEU A 41 -10.86 -2.20 -4.97
CA LEU A 41 -9.87 -3.15 -5.54
C LEU A 41 -10.33 -4.62 -5.52
N GLY A 42 -11.47 -4.95 -4.93
CA GLY A 42 -11.98 -6.33 -4.88
C GLY A 42 -11.18 -7.27 -3.98
N ILE A 43 -10.25 -6.76 -3.17
CA ILE A 43 -9.45 -7.58 -2.25
C ILE A 43 -10.37 -8.16 -1.18
N ASP A 44 -10.37 -9.48 -1.07
CA ASP A 44 -11.06 -10.18 0.01
C ASP A 44 -10.29 -9.99 1.32
N ILE A 45 -10.72 -9.00 2.11
CA ILE A 45 -10.15 -8.67 3.42
C ILE A 45 -10.35 -9.79 4.46
N SER A 46 -11.24 -10.76 4.20
CA SER A 46 -11.42 -11.92 5.07
C SER A 46 -10.31 -12.96 4.87
N ASP A 47 -9.71 -13.01 3.68
CA ASP A 47 -8.57 -13.85 3.38
C ASP A 47 -7.25 -13.09 3.58
N GLN A 48 -6.68 -13.27 4.77
CA GLN A 48 -5.42 -12.62 5.16
C GLN A 48 -4.25 -12.97 4.23
N LYS A 49 -4.32 -14.06 3.44
CA LYS A 49 -3.29 -14.40 2.45
C LYS A 49 -3.34 -13.53 1.20
N LYS A 50 -4.49 -12.95 0.89
CA LYS A 50 -4.71 -12.08 -0.28
C LYS A 50 -4.54 -10.59 0.03
N CYS A 51 -4.46 -10.24 1.31
CA CYS A 51 -4.24 -8.87 1.77
C CYS A 51 -2.75 -8.47 1.69
N TYR A 52 -2.26 -8.19 0.48
CA TYR A 52 -0.89 -7.71 0.29
C TYR A 52 -0.77 -6.69 -0.84
N LEU A 53 0.26 -5.84 -0.77
CA LEU A 53 0.67 -4.91 -1.82
C LEU A 53 2.15 -5.10 -2.12
N LYS A 54 2.56 -4.83 -3.37
CA LYS A 54 3.96 -4.91 -3.78
C LYS A 54 4.55 -3.51 -3.79
N ALA A 55 5.55 -3.26 -2.96
CA ALA A 55 6.31 -2.03 -2.99
C ALA A 55 7.58 -2.20 -3.83
N GLU A 56 7.94 -1.16 -4.59
CA GLU A 56 9.22 -0.98 -5.24
C GLU A 56 9.89 0.27 -4.67
N ASN A 57 11.21 0.21 -4.48
CA ASN A 57 12.01 1.23 -3.81
C ASN A 57 11.53 1.59 -2.38
N PRO A 58 11.65 0.65 -1.41
CA PRO A 58 12.34 -0.65 -1.49
C PRO A 58 11.47 -1.78 -2.06
N PHE A 59 12.11 -2.81 -2.63
CA PHE A 59 11.42 -4.02 -3.10
C PHE A 59 10.93 -4.83 -1.89
N ALA A 60 9.64 -4.69 -1.56
CA ALA A 60 9.06 -5.28 -0.36
C ALA A 60 7.61 -5.73 -0.60
N LEU A 61 7.22 -6.82 0.08
CA LEU A 61 5.82 -7.25 0.14
C LEU A 61 5.17 -6.66 1.39
N LEU A 62 4.34 -5.63 1.21
CA LEU A 62 3.59 -5.00 2.29
C LEU A 62 2.43 -5.92 2.67
N LYS A 63 2.51 -6.56 3.83
CA LYS A 63 1.45 -7.41 4.37
C LYS A 63 1.47 -7.46 5.90
N GLY A 64 0.30 -7.71 6.48
CA GLY A 64 0.15 -7.97 7.91
C GLY A 64 0.21 -6.70 8.77
N SER A 65 0.52 -6.91 10.06
CA SER A 65 0.47 -5.89 11.12
C SER A 65 1.76 -5.08 11.27
N LYS A 66 2.75 -5.28 10.40
CA LYS A 66 4.01 -4.53 10.42
C LYS A 66 3.80 -3.12 9.87
N ARG A 67 4.46 -2.12 10.45
CA ARG A 67 4.31 -0.72 10.03
C ARG A 67 5.01 -0.43 8.71
N LEU A 68 4.49 0.52 7.94
CA LEU A 68 5.09 0.94 6.66
C LEU A 68 6.52 1.47 6.84
N SER A 69 6.78 2.18 7.94
CA SER A 69 8.12 2.66 8.30
C SER A 69 9.13 1.52 8.46
N GLU A 70 8.72 0.37 8.99
CA GLU A 70 9.58 -0.80 9.16
C GLU A 70 9.82 -1.57 7.85
N PHE A 71 9.04 -1.31 6.81
CA PHE A 71 9.31 -1.78 5.44
C PHE A 71 10.22 -0.81 4.67
N GLY A 72 10.53 0.36 5.24
CA GLY A 72 11.33 1.40 4.59
C GLY A 72 10.55 2.23 3.56
N VAL A 73 9.21 2.25 3.66
CA VAL A 73 8.35 3.10 2.82
C VAL A 73 8.69 4.57 3.07
N ARG A 74 8.92 5.31 1.98
CA ARG A 74 9.36 6.71 2.00
C ARG A 74 8.82 7.45 0.78
N ASN A 75 9.13 8.74 0.68
CA ASN A 75 8.76 9.54 -0.48
C ASN A 75 9.29 8.90 -1.77
N GLY A 76 8.39 8.75 -2.76
CA GLY A 76 8.69 8.13 -4.05
C GLY A 76 8.71 6.60 -4.03
N THR A 77 8.35 5.94 -2.92
CA THR A 77 8.06 4.50 -2.94
C THR A 77 6.89 4.25 -3.89
N VAL A 78 7.03 3.25 -4.75
CA VAL A 78 6.00 2.85 -5.70
C VAL A 78 5.27 1.64 -5.13
N ILE A 79 3.95 1.69 -5.08
CA ILE A 79 3.10 0.60 -4.59
C ILE A 79 2.27 0.11 -5.77
N ASN A 80 2.51 -1.13 -6.19
CA ASN A 80 1.82 -1.77 -7.29
C ASN A 80 0.77 -2.75 -6.76
N PHE A 81 -0.45 -2.59 -7.27
CA PHE A 81 -1.52 -3.57 -7.14
C PHE A 81 -1.70 -4.33 -8.45
N THR A 82 -1.67 -5.65 -8.37
CA THR A 82 -1.80 -6.58 -9.50
C THR A 82 -2.73 -7.69 -9.05
N GLU A 83 -4.00 -7.67 -9.44
CA GLU A 83 -4.90 -8.84 -9.25
C GLU A 83 -4.43 -10.06 -10.05
#